data_AF-A0A1F6GAA3-F1
#
_entry.id   AF-A0A1F6GAA3-F1
#
_cell.length_a   1.000
_cell.length_b   1.000
_cell.length_c   1.000
_cell.angle_alpha   90.00
_cell.angle_beta   90.00
_cell.angle_gamma   90.00
#
_symmetry.space_group_name_H-M   'P 1'
#
loop_
_entity.id
_entity.type
_entity.pdbx_description
1 polymer ?
#
loop_
_entity_poly.entity_id
_entity_poly.type
_entity_poly.pdbx_seq_one_letter_code
_entity_poly.pdbx_strand_id
1 'polypeptide(L)'
;MIIRKLFKAEVAHRVAMAYTARCQGVHGHSYKFEVFLTGETQDQAQMLMDFKLLKDKFNNFMDSFDHSLLVWEQDPALVEMAPKLNNRFMILPYNPTAEQMSRHIFQEAEAMGLPIKKVICHETETGYAEFDGSDPIRIDLTKVVFSKQILAEYK
;
A
#
# COMPACT_ATOMS: atom_id res chain seq x y z
N MET A 1 -21.20 3.86 -11.33
CA MET A 1 -20.67 5.09 -10.68
C MET A 1 -19.31 4.79 -10.09
N ILE A 2 -18.38 5.75 -10.08
CA ILE A 2 -17.05 5.60 -9.47
C ILE A 2 -16.91 6.63 -8.33
N ILE A 3 -16.42 6.18 -7.18
CA ILE A 3 -16.02 7.06 -6.07
C ILE A 3 -14.53 6.84 -5.76
N ARG A 4 -13.89 7.84 -5.14
CA ARG A 4 -12.46 7.80 -4.82
C ARG A 4 -12.22 8.22 -3.38
N LYS A 5 -11.41 7.44 -2.65
CA LYS A 5 -10.84 7.83 -1.36
C LYS A 5 -9.32 7.96 -1.51
N LEU A 6 -8.78 9.05 -0.97
CA LEU A 6 -7.35 9.31 -0.94
C LEU A 6 -6.81 8.95 0.46
N PHE A 7 -5.75 8.17 0.49
CA PHE A 7 -4.94 7.89 1.67
C PHE A 7 -3.56 8.53 1.50
N LYS A 8 -2.94 8.91 2.61
CA LYS A 8 -1.60 9.49 2.65
C LYS A 8 -0.76 8.71 3.64
N ALA A 9 0.53 8.55 3.34
CA ALA A 9 1.48 7.90 4.23
C ALA A 9 2.87 8.49 4.03
N GLU A 10 3.57 8.72 5.12
CA GLU A 10 5.00 9.04 5.11
C GLU A 10 5.78 7.73 5.23
N VAL A 11 6.44 7.33 4.14
CA VAL A 11 7.05 6.00 4.02
C VAL A 11 8.55 6.12 3.78
N ALA A 12 9.34 5.34 4.50
CA ALA A 12 10.74 5.10 4.16
C ALA A 12 10.87 3.79 3.38
N HIS A 13 11.69 3.76 2.33
CA HIS A 13 11.97 2.56 1.56
C HIS A 13 13.30 2.69 0.79
N ARG A 14 13.66 1.64 0.05
CA ARG A 14 14.60 1.75 -1.05
C ARG A 14 14.20 0.82 -2.19
N VAL A 15 14.64 1.15 -3.39
CA VAL A 15 14.45 0.32 -4.58
C VAL A 15 15.77 -0.36 -4.90
N ALA A 16 15.89 -1.62 -4.48
CA ALA A 16 17.08 -2.42 -4.78
C ALA A 16 17.24 -2.57 -6.30
N MET A 17 18.48 -2.59 -6.78
CA MET A 17 18.80 -2.74 -8.22
C MET A 17 18.27 -1.62 -9.13
N ALA A 18 17.77 -0.51 -8.57
CA ALA A 18 17.41 0.67 -9.36
C ALA A 18 18.62 1.22 -10.12
N TYR A 19 18.41 1.74 -11.33
CA TYR A 19 19.47 2.39 -12.10
C TYR A 19 20.10 3.57 -11.34
N THR A 20 19.28 4.34 -10.62
CA THR A 20 19.71 5.52 -9.87
C THR A 20 20.23 5.15 -8.49
N ALA A 21 21.46 5.57 -8.16
CA ALA A 21 22.05 5.34 -6.84
C ALA A 21 21.23 5.94 -5.68
N ARG A 22 20.49 7.04 -5.93
CA ARG A 22 19.61 7.67 -4.94
C ARG A 22 18.46 6.74 -4.52
N CYS A 23 17.88 5.99 -5.45
CA CYS A 23 16.81 5.05 -5.15
C CYS A 23 17.31 3.78 -4.44
N GLN A 24 18.59 3.41 -4.63
CA GLN A 24 19.21 2.27 -3.93
C GLN A 24 19.53 2.55 -2.44
N GLY A 25 19.57 3.82 -2.04
CA GLY A 25 19.68 4.22 -0.64
C GLY A 25 18.33 4.23 0.06
N VAL A 26 18.31 4.02 1.38
CA VAL A 26 17.09 4.26 2.17
C VAL A 26 16.77 5.75 2.12
N HIS A 27 15.57 6.06 1.66
CA HIS A 27 15.00 7.40 1.55
C HIS A 27 13.50 7.31 1.87
N GLY A 28 12.75 8.39 1.66
CA GLY A 28 11.31 8.35 1.88
C GLY A 28 10.54 9.33 1.02
N HIS A 29 9.23 9.15 1.04
CA HIS A 29 8.26 9.93 0.27
C HIS A 29 6.96 10.12 1.03
N SER A 30 6.29 11.22 0.71
CA SER A 30 4.91 11.49 1.12
C SER A 30 3.97 10.87 0.10
N TYR A 31 3.70 9.57 0.25
CA TYR A 31 2.87 8.81 -0.67
C TYR A 31 1.43 9.31 -0.66
N LYS A 32 0.80 9.26 -1.83
CA LYS A 32 -0.66 9.40 -2.01
C LYS A 32 -1.19 8.14 -2.69
N PHE A 33 -2.12 7.46 -2.03
CA PHE A 33 -2.79 6.29 -2.59
C PHE A 33 -4.25 6.64 -2.86
N GLU A 34 -4.62 6.69 -4.14
CA GLU A 34 -6.01 6.89 -4.55
C GLU A 34 -6.66 5.55 -4.83
N VAL A 35 -7.67 5.22 -4.03
CA VAL A 35 -8.43 3.98 -4.13
C VAL A 35 -9.77 4.30 -4.77
N PHE A 36 -10.01 3.74 -5.95
CA PHE A 36 -11.24 3.93 -6.72
C PHE A 36 -12.15 2.73 -6.54
N LEU A 37 -13.38 2.96 -6.12
CA LEU A 37 -14.42 1.94 -5.96
C LEU A 37 -15.51 2.16 -7.01
N THR A 38 -16.16 1.07 -7.43
CA THR A 38 -17.22 1.12 -8.44
C THR A 38 -18.48 0.39 -7.98
N GLY A 39 -19.63 0.73 -8.55
CA GLY A 39 -20.88 0.02 -8.33
C GLY A 39 -22.03 0.61 -9.13
N GLU A 40 -23.15 -0.10 -9.14
CA GLU A 40 -24.33 0.21 -9.97
C GLU A 40 -25.55 0.64 -9.15
N THR A 41 -25.58 0.30 -7.86
CA THR A 41 -26.70 0.61 -6.96
C THR A 41 -26.23 1.54 -5.84
N GLN A 42 -27.19 2.19 -5.20
CA GLN A 42 -26.97 3.03 -4.03
C GLN A 42 -27.78 2.49 -2.85
N ASP A 43 -27.30 2.74 -1.64
CA ASP A 43 -28.03 2.43 -0.40
C ASP A 43 -29.22 3.39 -0.18
N GLN A 44 -29.92 3.24 0.96
CA GLN A 44 -31.05 4.11 1.31
C GLN A 44 -30.65 5.59 1.51
N ALA A 45 -29.38 5.86 1.75
CA ALA A 45 -28.82 7.22 1.84
C ALA A 45 -28.35 7.75 0.47
N GLN A 46 -28.61 7.02 -0.61
CA GLN A 46 -28.19 7.34 -1.98
C GLN A 46 -26.66 7.35 -2.15
N MET A 47 -25.93 6.60 -1.32
CA MET A 47 -24.48 6.43 -1.44
C MET A 47 -24.13 5.12 -2.13
N LEU A 48 -23.09 5.15 -2.96
CA LEU A 48 -22.49 3.92 -3.51
C LEU A 48 -21.86 3.06 -2.40
N MET A 49 -21.15 3.73 -1.49
CA MET A 49 -20.58 3.15 -0.28
C MET A 49 -20.26 4.30 0.68
N ASP A 50 -20.64 4.20 1.95
CA ASP A 50 -20.12 5.08 2.99
C ASP A 50 -18.63 4.73 3.23
N PHE A 51 -17.75 5.71 3.10
CA PHE A 51 -16.31 5.50 3.35
C PHE A 51 -15.95 5.15 4.80
N LYS A 52 -16.87 5.32 5.75
CA LYS A 52 -16.74 4.77 7.10
C LYS A 52 -16.95 3.25 7.14
N LEU A 53 -17.63 2.68 6.13
CA LEU A 53 -17.84 1.24 5.97
C LEU A 53 -16.70 0.54 5.21
N LEU A 54 -15.72 1.28 4.68
CA LEU A 54 -14.38 0.73 4.45
C LEU A 54 -13.87 0.33 5.83
N LYS A 55 -14.23 -0.90 6.22
CA LYS A 55 -14.13 -1.45 7.58
C LYS A 55 -12.79 -1.08 8.19
N ASP A 56 -12.74 -0.97 9.52
CA ASP A 56 -11.52 -0.66 10.27
C ASP A 56 -10.31 -1.44 9.75
N LYS A 57 -10.50 -2.69 9.32
CA LYS A 57 -9.48 -3.50 8.62
C LYS A 57 -8.78 -2.83 7.43
N PHE A 58 -9.50 -2.24 6.48
CA PHE A 58 -8.86 -1.61 5.31
C PHE A 58 -8.21 -0.28 5.70
N ASN A 59 -8.81 0.50 6.61
CA ASN A 59 -8.16 1.72 7.09
C ASN A 59 -6.91 1.38 7.91
N ASN A 60 -6.93 0.35 8.75
CA ASN A 60 -5.77 -0.15 9.52
C ASN A 60 -4.68 -0.66 8.58
N PHE A 61 -5.05 -1.37 7.51
CA PHE A 61 -4.12 -1.76 6.46
C PHE A 61 -3.50 -0.53 5.77
N MET A 62 -4.29 0.47 5.39
CA MET A 62 -3.73 1.68 4.79
C MET A 62 -2.88 2.49 5.79
N ASP A 63 -3.25 2.51 7.07
CA ASP A 63 -2.49 3.13 8.14
C ASP A 63 -1.14 2.42 8.35
N SER A 64 -1.06 1.11 8.15
CA SER A 64 0.18 0.33 8.31
C SER A 64 1.36 0.86 7.50
N PHE A 65 1.09 1.57 6.39
CA PHE A 65 2.12 2.22 5.59
C PHE A 65 2.66 3.50 6.25
N ASP A 66 1.84 4.25 7.00
CA ASP A 66 2.25 5.53 7.55
C ASP A 66 3.34 5.38 8.62
N HIS A 67 4.35 6.25 8.55
CA HIS A 67 5.55 6.23 9.39
C HIS A 67 6.26 4.87 9.42
N SER A 68 6.19 4.10 8.32
CA SER A 68 6.76 2.75 8.24
C SER A 68 8.01 2.69 7.37
N LEU A 69 8.84 1.67 7.63
CA LEU A 69 9.91 1.25 6.73
C LEU A 69 9.46 0.03 5.90
N LEU A 70 9.38 0.18 4.58
CA LEU A 70 9.08 -0.91 3.67
C LEU A 70 10.37 -1.60 3.22
N VAL A 71 10.41 -2.92 3.40
CA VAL A 71 11.61 -3.74 3.21
C VAL A 71 11.32 -4.87 2.26
N TRP A 72 12.12 -5.02 1.22
CA TRP A 72 12.03 -6.19 0.36
C TRP A 72 12.66 -7.41 1.05
N GLU A 73 11.99 -8.56 1.06
CA GLU A 73 12.50 -9.79 1.68
C GLU A 73 13.85 -10.27 1.10
N GLN A 74 14.16 -9.91 -0.15
CA GLN A 74 15.43 -10.25 -0.79
C GLN A 74 16.56 -9.24 -0.48
N ASP A 75 16.32 -8.33 0.46
CA ASP A 75 17.30 -7.38 0.97
C ASP A 75 17.74 -7.76 2.39
N PRO A 76 18.67 -8.72 2.55
CA PRO A 76 19.02 -9.27 3.86
C PRO A 76 19.57 -8.22 4.82
N ALA A 77 20.30 -7.23 4.31
CA ALA A 77 20.86 -6.17 5.13
C ALA A 77 19.75 -5.31 5.76
N LEU A 78 18.76 -4.90 4.96
CA LEU A 78 17.66 -4.08 5.47
C LEU A 78 16.68 -4.90 6.30
N VAL A 79 16.46 -6.18 5.97
CA VAL A 79 15.67 -7.11 6.80
C VAL A 79 16.24 -7.23 8.21
N GLU A 80 17.57 -7.35 8.36
CA GLU A 80 18.22 -7.40 9.67
C GLU A 80 18.16 -6.07 10.42
N MET A 81 18.26 -4.95 9.70
CA MET A 81 18.32 -3.61 10.29
C MET A 81 16.96 -3.04 10.65
N ALA A 82 15.89 -3.37 9.91
CA ALA A 82 14.59 -2.71 10.05
C ALA A 82 14.03 -2.71 11.48
N PRO A 83 14.05 -3.83 12.25
CA PRO A 83 13.58 -3.84 13.64
C PRO A 83 14.43 -2.97 14.59
N LYS A 84 15.66 -2.62 14.20
CA LYS A 84 16.57 -1.76 14.98
C LYS A 84 16.39 -0.28 14.65
N LEU A 85 15.82 0.04 13.47
CA LEU A 85 15.68 1.40 12.96
C LEU A 85 14.28 1.98 13.19
N ASN A 86 13.24 1.17 13.06
CA ASN A 86 11.86 1.62 13.23
C ASN A 86 11.02 0.48 13.82
N ASN A 87 10.14 0.79 14.76
CA ASN A 87 9.18 -0.18 15.28
C ASN A 87 8.07 -0.50 14.27
N ARG A 88 7.76 0.45 13.37
CA ARG A 88 6.83 0.27 12.25
C ARG A 88 7.60 -0.11 10.99
N PHE A 89 7.49 -1.36 10.57
CA PHE A 89 8.10 -1.84 9.33
C PHE A 89 7.27 -2.96 8.73
N MET A 90 7.42 -3.15 7.42
CA MET A 90 6.79 -4.23 6.68
C MET A 90 7.85 -4.94 5.84
N ILE A 91 7.89 -6.27 5.91
CA ILE A 91 8.69 -7.09 4.99
C ILE A 91 7.75 -7.54 3.86
N LEU A 92 8.16 -7.26 2.63
CA LEU A 92 7.37 -7.42 1.42
C LEU A 92 8.03 -8.47 0.51
N PRO A 93 7.24 -9.32 -0.18
CA PRO A 93 7.78 -10.30 -1.12
C PRO A 93 8.23 -9.68 -2.45
N TYR A 94 8.29 -8.36 -2.53
CA TYR A 94 8.58 -7.59 -3.73
C TYR A 94 9.38 -6.32 -3.40
N ASN A 95 10.03 -5.76 -4.43
CA ASN A 95 10.76 -4.50 -4.34
C ASN A 95 9.77 -3.32 -4.24
N PRO A 96 9.81 -2.45 -3.21
CA PRO A 96 8.74 -1.51 -2.88
C PRO A 96 8.68 -0.29 -3.82
N THR A 97 8.39 -0.51 -5.11
CA THR A 97 8.16 0.53 -6.11
C THR A 97 6.69 0.96 -6.15
N ALA A 98 6.40 2.14 -6.72
CA ALA A 98 5.03 2.62 -6.88
C ALA A 98 4.11 1.62 -7.60
N GLU A 99 4.61 0.88 -8.59
CA GLU A 99 3.85 -0.14 -9.35
C GLU A 99 3.48 -1.35 -8.50
N GLN A 100 4.39 -1.82 -7.64
CA GLN A 100 4.09 -2.92 -6.74
C GLN A 100 3.19 -2.47 -5.58
N MET A 101 3.35 -1.23 -5.11
CA MET A 101 2.48 -0.66 -4.08
C MET A 101 1.03 -0.50 -4.57
N SER A 102 0.81 0.02 -5.77
CA SER A 102 -0.55 0.10 -6.35
C SER A 102 -1.18 -1.28 -6.50
N ARG A 103 -0.39 -2.28 -6.91
CA ARG A 103 -0.81 -3.67 -7.02
C ARG A 103 -1.16 -4.32 -5.68
N HIS A 104 -0.33 -4.12 -4.66
CA HIS A 104 -0.56 -4.67 -3.31
C HIS A 104 -1.87 -4.13 -2.75
N ILE A 105 -2.08 -2.81 -2.77
CA ILE A 105 -3.29 -2.18 -2.24
C ILE A 105 -4.54 -2.67 -2.99
N PHE A 106 -4.45 -2.83 -4.31
CA PHE A 106 -5.56 -3.36 -5.10
C PHE A 106 -5.91 -4.80 -4.68
N GLN A 107 -4.91 -5.67 -4.56
CA GLN A 107 -5.13 -7.09 -4.22
C GLN A 107 -5.63 -7.26 -2.78
N GLU A 108 -5.17 -6.44 -1.85
CA GLU A 108 -5.70 -6.41 -0.48
C GLU A 108 -7.15 -5.92 -0.45
N ALA A 109 -7.49 -4.87 -1.20
CA ALA A 109 -8.87 -4.42 -1.33
C ALA A 109 -9.78 -5.52 -1.94
N GLU A 110 -9.31 -6.20 -2.99
CA GLU A 110 -9.99 -7.32 -3.64
C GLU A 110 -10.18 -8.50 -2.67
N ALA A 111 -9.13 -8.89 -1.93
CA ALA A 111 -9.18 -9.96 -0.93
C ALA A 111 -10.14 -9.65 0.23
N MET A 112 -10.31 -8.36 0.58
CA MET A 112 -11.29 -7.91 1.56
C MET A 112 -12.73 -7.79 1.01
N GLY A 113 -12.94 -8.10 -0.28
CA GLY A 113 -14.23 -8.05 -0.94
C GLY A 113 -14.73 -6.65 -1.26
N LEU A 114 -13.84 -5.66 -1.33
CA LEU A 114 -14.20 -4.31 -1.75
C LEU A 114 -14.44 -4.29 -3.27
N PRO A 115 -15.40 -3.49 -3.77
CA PRO A 115 -15.65 -3.37 -5.20
C PRO A 115 -14.62 -2.42 -5.85
N ILE A 116 -13.35 -2.82 -5.76
CA ILE A 116 -12.19 -2.07 -6.22
C ILE A 116 -12.22 -1.96 -7.75
N LYS A 117 -12.01 -0.75 -8.26
CA LYS A 117 -11.89 -0.48 -9.71
C LYS A 117 -10.45 -0.31 -10.13
N LYS A 118 -9.68 0.48 -9.37
CA LYS A 118 -8.25 0.69 -9.58
C LYS A 118 -7.60 1.39 -8.39
N VAL A 119 -6.28 1.35 -8.35
CA VAL A 119 -5.44 2.09 -7.40
C VAL A 119 -4.42 2.93 -8.17
N ILE A 120 -4.26 4.19 -7.77
CA ILE A 120 -3.16 5.05 -8.22
C ILE A 120 -2.24 5.31 -7.02
N CYS A 121 -0.94 5.03 -7.20
CA CYS A 121 0.10 5.26 -6.22
C CYS A 121 1.02 6.39 -6.70
N HIS A 122 0.97 7.54 -6.03
CA HIS A 122 1.91 8.64 -6.26
C HIS A 122 3.04 8.54 -5.24
N GLU A 123 4.24 8.26 -5.72
CA GLU A 123 5.47 8.36 -4.91
C GLU A 123 5.95 9.81 -4.85
N THR A 124 5.74 10.59 -5.91
CA THR A 124 6.07 12.01 -5.96
C THR A 124 4.91 12.80 -6.55
N GLU A 125 4.93 14.13 -6.42
CA GLU A 125 3.90 14.99 -7.03
C GLU A 125 3.87 14.92 -8.57
N THR A 126 4.97 14.48 -9.21
CA THR A 126 5.10 14.49 -10.68
C THR A 126 5.05 13.10 -11.30
N GLY A 127 4.95 12.03 -10.50
CA GLY A 127 5.01 10.65 -11.00
C GLY A 127 4.14 9.70 -10.18
N TYR A 128 3.38 8.86 -10.90
CA TYR A 128 2.52 7.84 -10.31
C TYR A 128 2.55 6.53 -11.09
N ALA A 129 2.14 5.46 -10.42
CA ALA A 129 1.78 4.19 -11.04
C ALA A 129 0.29 3.91 -10.85
N GLU A 130 -0.34 3.27 -11.84
CA GLU A 130 -1.75 2.89 -11.80
C GLU A 130 -1.88 1.38 -11.99
N PHE A 131 -2.76 0.74 -11.23
CA PHE A 131 -3.11 -0.66 -11.42
C PHE A 131 -4.63 -0.86 -11.28
N ASP A 132 -5.23 -1.51 -12.28
CA ASP A 132 -6.68 -1.72 -12.42
C ASP A 132 -7.09 -3.19 -12.46
N GLY A 133 -6.15 -4.11 -12.18
CA GLY A 133 -6.38 -5.56 -12.24
C GLY A 133 -6.13 -6.22 -13.59
N SER A 134 -5.75 -5.45 -14.63
CA SER A 134 -5.55 -5.99 -15.99
C SER A 134 -4.25 -6.79 -16.18
N ASP A 135 -3.21 -6.49 -15.41
CA ASP A 135 -1.92 -7.19 -15.50
C ASP A 135 -1.93 -8.51 -14.69
N PRO A 136 -1.47 -9.64 -15.29
CA PRO A 136 -1.49 -10.96 -14.67
C PRO A 136 -0.54 -11.14 -13.48
N ILE A 137 0.43 -10.26 -13.25
CA ILE A 137 1.37 -10.35 -12.12
C ILE A 137 0.59 -10.24 -10.80
N ARG A 138 0.74 -11.23 -9.93
CA ARG A 138 0.10 -11.27 -8.60
C ARG A 138 1.14 -11.27 -7.48
N ILE A 139 0.79 -10.66 -6.35
CA ILE A 139 1.59 -10.63 -5.14
C ILE A 139 1.08 -11.76 -4.25
N ASP A 140 1.99 -12.55 -3.69
CA ASP A 140 1.64 -13.49 -2.64
C ASP A 140 1.45 -12.74 -1.31
N LEU A 141 0.22 -12.29 -1.05
CA LEU A 141 -0.14 -11.51 0.14
C LEU A 141 0.19 -12.26 1.44
N THR A 142 0.27 -13.59 1.42
CA THR A 142 0.60 -14.40 2.62
C THR A 142 2.05 -14.22 3.09
N LYS A 143 2.91 -13.69 2.23
CA LYS A 143 4.32 -13.39 2.54
C LYS A 143 4.54 -11.97 3.05
N VAL A 144 3.51 -11.13 3.09
CA VAL A 144 3.61 -9.80 3.68
C VAL A 144 3.67 -9.94 5.20
N VAL A 145 4.74 -9.43 5.80
CA VAL A 145 4.94 -9.48 7.26
C VAL A 145 4.87 -8.07 7.82
N PHE A 146 3.89 -7.82 8.68
CA PHE A 146 3.76 -6.58 9.44
C PHE A 146 4.55 -6.68 10.75
N SER A 147 5.17 -5.57 11.18
CA SER A 147 5.82 -5.52 12.49
C SER A 147 4.80 -5.68 13.62
N LYS A 148 5.29 -6.12 14.79
CA LYS A 148 4.44 -6.25 15.99
C LYS A 148 3.77 -4.94 16.38
N GLN A 149 4.46 -3.81 16.18
CA GLN A 149 3.92 -2.48 16.49
C GLN A 149 2.72 -2.14 15.63
N ILE A 150 2.82 -2.34 14.31
CA ILE A 150 1.71 -2.12 13.37
C ILE A 150 0.50 -2.95 13.78
N LEU A 151 0.69 -4.25 14.03
CA LEU A 151 -0.40 -5.15 14.40
C LEU A 151 -1.05 -4.78 15.74
N ALA A 152 -0.28 -4.25 16.70
CA ALA A 152 -0.80 -3.79 18.00
C ALA A 152 -1.65 -2.51 17.89
N GLU A 153 -1.49 -1.74 16.83
CA GLU A 153 -2.20 -0.48 16.60
C GLU A 153 -3.50 -0.67 15.80
N TYR A 154 -3.77 -1.86 15.28
CA TYR A 154 -5.02 -2.18 14.59
C TYR A 154 -6.18 -2.11 15.59
N LYS A 155 -7.03 -1.09 15.43
CA LYS A 155 -8.23 -0.85 16.26
C LYS A 155 -9.47 -1.50 15.67
#